data_AF-E2BRQ8-F1
#
_entry.id   AF-E2BRQ8-F1
#
_cell.length_a   1.000
_cell.length_b   1.000
_cell.length_c   1.000
_cell.angle_alpha   90.00
_cell.angle_beta   90.00
_cell.angle_gamma   90.00
#
_symmetry.space_group_name_H-M   'P 1'
#
loop_
_entity.id
_entity.type
_entity.pdbx_description
1 polymer ?
#
loop_
_entity_poly.entity_id
_entity_poly.type
_entity_poly.pdbx_seq_one_letter_code
_entity_poly.pdbx_strand_id
1 'polypeptide(L)'
;TIISNKEKETDILLAVYIAIHSSVRGIDHLSEIYNRISKDTVRLHRTKCSLLIKKVIAPTLLNDLLHDLKNCPYSLLIDENTDVGTVKYLCICVRYFSKKTQKILVCFLGLIEIERASAECLYTKLKEFLTNLGLHLINIIGIGTDGANNLCGQRNSLYIKLKEDNPNIQLIRCICHSLNNASSKTAELLP
;
A
#
# COMPACT_ATOMS: atom_id res chain seq x y z
N THR A 1 -32.70 1.65 -14.06
CA THR A 1 -33.38 1.77 -12.76
C THR A 1 -32.54 2.63 -11.84
N ILE A 2 -33.09 3.72 -11.30
CA ILE A 2 -32.36 4.60 -10.37
C ILE A 2 -32.34 3.89 -9.02
N ILE A 3 -31.14 3.47 -8.58
CA ILE A 3 -30.92 2.84 -7.27
C ILE A 3 -31.06 3.92 -6.20
N SER A 4 -31.79 3.64 -5.11
CA SER A 4 -32.00 4.59 -4.00
C SER A 4 -30.69 4.89 -3.27
N ASN A 5 -30.60 6.05 -2.61
CA ASN A 5 -29.40 6.40 -1.84
C ASN A 5 -29.16 5.43 -0.66
N LYS A 6 -30.23 4.95 -0.02
CA LYS A 6 -30.17 3.97 1.08
C LYS A 6 -29.58 2.63 0.62
N GLU A 7 -29.97 2.15 -0.56
CA GLU A 7 -29.41 0.92 -1.14
C GLU A 7 -27.91 1.08 -1.46
N LYS A 8 -27.51 2.22 -2.03
CA LYS A 8 -26.08 2.51 -2.31
C LYS A 8 -25.25 2.56 -1.03
N GLU A 9 -25.76 3.20 0.01
CA GLU A 9 -25.09 3.28 1.31
C GLU A 9 -24.90 1.88 1.91
N THR A 10 -25.96 1.06 1.88
CA THR A 10 -25.89 -0.33 2.35
C THR A 10 -24.86 -1.16 1.57
N ASP A 11 -24.86 -1.05 0.24
CA ASP A 11 -23.89 -1.72 -0.62
C ASP A 11 -22.43 -1.32 -0.29
N ILE A 12 -22.19 -0.02 -0.07
CA ILE A 12 -20.86 0.50 0.27
C ILE A 12 -20.43 0.01 1.65
N LEU A 13 -21.30 0.07 2.66
CA LEU A 13 -21.00 -0.39 4.02
C LEU A 13 -20.64 -1.89 4.04
N LEU A 14 -21.41 -2.72 3.34
CA LEU A 14 -21.11 -4.15 3.23
C LEU A 14 -19.83 -4.41 2.44
N ALA A 15 -19.58 -3.66 1.36
CA ALA A 15 -18.35 -3.78 0.59
C ALA A 15 -17.11 -3.38 1.41
N VAL A 16 -17.20 -2.34 2.23
CA VAL A 16 -16.14 -1.94 3.18
C VAL A 16 -15.93 -3.02 4.23
N TYR A 17 -16.99 -3.55 4.83
CA TYR A 17 -16.89 -4.65 5.79
C TYR A 17 -16.16 -5.86 5.20
N ILE A 18 -16.54 -6.27 3.99
CA ILE A 18 -15.88 -7.35 3.26
C ILE A 18 -14.41 -7.02 3.02
N ALA A 19 -14.08 -5.81 2.54
CA ALA A 19 -12.71 -5.43 2.25
C ALA A 19 -11.78 -5.49 3.48
N ILE A 20 -12.30 -5.22 4.68
CA ILE A 20 -11.51 -5.17 5.92
C ILE A 20 -11.47 -6.53 6.63
N HIS A 21 -12.58 -7.27 6.63
CA HIS A 21 -12.77 -8.38 7.57
C HIS A 21 -12.98 -9.75 6.93
N SER A 22 -13.12 -9.85 5.60
CA SER A 22 -13.49 -11.12 4.98
C SER A 22 -13.00 -11.27 3.54
N SER A 23 -13.22 -12.46 2.99
CA SER A 23 -13.08 -12.69 1.55
C SER A 23 -14.30 -12.16 0.82
N VAL A 24 -14.08 -11.53 -0.33
CA VAL A 24 -15.13 -11.17 -1.29
C VAL A 24 -16.00 -12.37 -1.70
N ARG A 25 -15.50 -13.61 -1.56
CA ARG A 25 -16.29 -14.83 -1.82
C ARG A 25 -17.46 -15.02 -0.85
N GLY A 26 -17.39 -14.48 0.37
CA GLY A 26 -18.43 -14.66 1.39
C GLY A 26 -19.65 -13.75 1.21
N ILE A 27 -19.59 -12.76 0.31
CA ILE A 27 -20.63 -11.73 0.22
C ILE A 27 -21.98 -12.26 -0.29
N ASP A 28 -21.96 -13.29 -1.15
CA ASP A 28 -23.18 -13.86 -1.71
C ASP A 28 -24.03 -14.47 -0.59
N HIS A 29 -23.42 -15.31 0.27
CA HIS A 29 -24.10 -15.89 1.44
C HIS A 29 -24.44 -14.85 2.51
N LEU A 30 -23.58 -13.86 2.72
CA LEU A 30 -23.88 -12.78 3.67
C LEU A 30 -25.12 -11.98 3.23
N SER A 31 -25.26 -11.71 1.92
CA SER A 31 -26.44 -11.06 1.35
C SER A 31 -27.69 -11.91 1.53
N GLU A 32 -27.61 -13.24 1.35
CA GLU A 32 -28.72 -14.16 1.59
C GLU A 32 -29.16 -14.17 3.05
N ILE A 33 -28.21 -14.25 3.99
CA ILE A 33 -28.49 -14.25 5.43
C ILE A 33 -29.12 -12.90 5.83
N TYR A 34 -28.54 -11.79 5.37
CA TYR A 34 -29.07 -10.45 5.65
C TYR A 34 -30.54 -10.32 5.22
N ASN A 35 -30.88 -10.83 4.03
CA ASN A 35 -32.25 -10.81 3.51
C ASN A 35 -33.24 -11.69 4.28
N ARG A 36 -32.76 -12.67 5.07
CA ARG A 36 -33.62 -13.49 5.93
C ARG A 36 -33.90 -12.83 7.28
N ILE A 37 -32.97 -12.01 7.77
CA ILE A 37 -33.07 -11.38 9.09
C ILE A 37 -33.60 -9.94 9.04
N SER A 38 -33.42 -9.25 7.91
CA SER A 38 -33.78 -7.85 7.72
C SER A 38 -35.02 -7.69 6.85
N LYS A 39 -35.76 -6.61 7.06
CA LYS A 39 -36.87 -6.19 6.18
C LYS A 39 -36.36 -5.54 4.90
N ASP A 40 -35.15 -4.98 4.92
CA ASP A 40 -34.51 -4.40 3.75
C ASP A 40 -33.87 -5.49 2.89
N THR A 41 -34.01 -5.40 1.56
CA THR A 41 -33.40 -6.36 0.63
C THR A 41 -32.07 -5.83 0.10
N VAL A 42 -31.02 -6.63 0.24
CA VAL A 42 -29.69 -6.41 -0.34
C VAL A 42 -29.49 -7.33 -1.54
N ARG A 43 -28.97 -6.77 -2.63
CA ARG A 43 -28.57 -7.49 -3.84
C ARG A 43 -27.11 -7.20 -4.15
N LEU A 44 -26.24 -7.67 -3.26
CA LEU A 44 -24.80 -7.47 -3.37
C LEU A 44 -24.12 -8.81 -3.63
N HIS A 45 -23.74 -9.01 -4.89
CA HIS A 45 -23.01 -10.20 -5.30
C HIS A 45 -21.51 -9.94 -5.43
N ARG A 46 -20.72 -11.02 -5.46
CA ARG A 46 -19.26 -10.99 -5.58
C ARG A 46 -18.73 -9.99 -6.60
N THR A 47 -19.28 -10.00 -7.82
CA THR A 47 -18.83 -9.12 -8.91
C THR A 47 -19.12 -7.65 -8.61
N LYS A 48 -20.33 -7.35 -8.11
CA LYS A 48 -20.72 -5.99 -7.73
C LYS A 48 -19.88 -5.49 -6.55
N CYS A 49 -19.71 -6.30 -5.50
CA CYS A 49 -18.85 -5.99 -4.36
C CYS A 49 -17.41 -5.70 -4.80
N SER A 50 -16.85 -6.54 -5.68
CA SER A 50 -15.50 -6.35 -6.24
C SER A 50 -15.37 -5.02 -6.98
N LEU A 51 -16.38 -4.65 -7.78
CA LEU A 51 -16.40 -3.40 -8.52
C LEU A 51 -16.54 -2.20 -7.59
N LEU A 52 -17.38 -2.27 -6.54
CA LEU A 52 -17.48 -1.20 -5.54
C LEU A 52 -16.15 -0.98 -4.83
N ILE A 53 -15.47 -2.05 -4.40
CA ILE A 53 -14.16 -1.96 -3.76
C ILE A 53 -13.14 -1.33 -4.72
N LYS A 54 -13.02 -1.86 -5.95
CA LYS A 54 -11.97 -1.45 -6.90
C LYS A 54 -12.21 -0.10 -7.57
N LYS A 55 -13.47 0.26 -7.85
CA LYS A 55 -13.83 1.41 -8.69
C LYS A 55 -14.42 2.58 -7.92
N VAL A 56 -14.82 2.37 -6.66
CA VAL A 56 -15.44 3.43 -5.83
C VAL A 56 -14.62 3.63 -4.56
N ILE A 57 -14.51 2.61 -3.71
CA ILE A 57 -13.89 2.74 -2.38
C ILE A 57 -12.40 3.03 -2.51
N ALA A 58 -11.65 2.19 -3.22
CA ALA A 58 -10.19 2.34 -3.34
C ALA A 58 -9.77 3.68 -3.98
N PRO A 59 -10.35 4.13 -5.10
CA PRO A 59 -10.04 5.45 -5.66
C PRO A 59 -10.39 6.61 -4.73
N THR A 60 -11.50 6.51 -3.99
CA THR A 60 -11.92 7.56 -3.03
C THR A 60 -10.91 7.68 -1.89
N LEU A 61 -10.54 6.55 -1.27
CA LEU A 61 -9.56 6.53 -0.20
C LEU A 61 -8.16 7.00 -0.67
N LEU A 62 -7.76 6.61 -1.88
CA LEU A 62 -6.50 7.07 -2.46
C LEU A 62 -6.53 8.58 -2.68
N ASN A 63 -7.60 9.14 -3.24
CA ASN A 63 -7.73 10.58 -3.44
C ASN A 63 -7.70 11.35 -2.11
N ASP A 64 -8.38 10.85 -1.08
CA ASP A 64 -8.35 11.45 0.26
C ASP A 64 -6.93 11.45 0.85
N LEU A 65 -6.21 10.33 0.69
CA LEU A 65 -4.81 10.21 1.10
C LEU A 65 -3.91 11.21 0.35
N LEU A 66 -4.04 11.29 -0.97
CA LEU A 66 -3.25 12.21 -1.80
C LEU A 66 -3.54 13.67 -1.44
N HIS A 67 -4.79 14.01 -1.14
CA HIS A 67 -5.17 15.34 -0.69
C HIS A 67 -4.52 15.69 0.66
N ASP A 68 -4.47 14.76 1.62
CA ASP A 68 -3.83 14.97 2.93
C ASP A 68 -2.30 15.01 2.83
N LEU A 69 -1.70 14.27 1.89
CA LEU A 69 -0.27 14.28 1.59
C LEU A 69 0.19 15.52 0.82
N LYS A 70 -0.73 16.22 0.14
CA LYS A 70 -0.38 17.31 -0.78
C LYS A 70 0.42 18.39 -0.04
N ASN A 71 1.62 18.67 -0.54
CA ASN A 71 2.57 19.64 0.03
C ASN A 71 3.02 19.33 1.46
N CYS A 72 2.89 18.09 1.92
CA CYS A 72 3.42 17.64 3.21
C CYS A 72 4.69 16.81 2.98
N PRO A 73 5.73 16.97 3.82
CA PRO A 73 6.86 16.04 3.80
C PRO A 73 6.40 14.66 4.31
N TYR A 74 6.90 13.60 3.67
CA TYR A 74 6.56 12.22 4.03
C TYR A 74 7.76 11.29 3.88
N SER A 75 7.72 10.16 4.58
CA SER A 75 8.66 9.06 4.39
C SER A 75 8.01 7.92 3.62
N LEU A 76 8.78 7.22 2.80
CA LEU A 76 8.36 5.99 2.15
C LEU A 76 8.79 4.81 3.00
N LEU A 77 7.90 3.83 3.18
CA LEU A 77 8.22 2.50 3.68
C LEU A 77 8.05 1.55 2.50
N ILE A 78 9.14 0.89 2.12
CA ILE A 78 9.24 0.08 0.92
C ILE A 78 9.63 -1.34 1.32
N ASP A 79 8.90 -2.31 0.79
CA ASP A 79 9.16 -3.72 1.01
C ASP A 79 9.06 -4.50 -0.31
N GLU A 80 10.06 -5.34 -0.61
CA GLU A 80 10.07 -6.21 -1.78
C GLU A 80 9.49 -7.57 -1.38
N ASN A 81 8.35 -7.95 -1.96
CA ASN A 81 7.76 -9.27 -1.77
C ASN A 81 7.78 -10.05 -3.08
N THR A 82 8.03 -11.35 -3.01
CA THR A 82 7.94 -12.26 -4.15
C THR A 82 6.68 -13.11 -4.02
N ASP A 83 5.76 -12.95 -4.97
CA ASP A 83 4.57 -13.79 -5.02
C ASP A 83 4.93 -15.23 -5.43
N VAL A 84 4.09 -16.18 -5.05
CA VAL A 84 4.24 -17.62 -5.32
C VAL A 84 4.36 -17.88 -6.83
N GLY A 85 3.80 -17.01 -7.66
CA GLY A 85 3.88 -17.04 -9.12
C GLY A 85 5.15 -16.45 -9.75
N THR A 86 6.23 -16.23 -9.00
CA THR A 86 7.52 -15.63 -9.43
C THR A 86 7.50 -14.14 -9.75
N VAL A 87 6.36 -13.48 -9.63
CA VAL A 87 6.23 -12.03 -9.83
C VAL A 87 6.66 -11.30 -8.56
N LYS A 88 7.49 -10.26 -8.72
CA LYS A 88 7.93 -9.43 -7.60
C LYS A 88 7.07 -8.18 -7.50
N TYR A 89 6.72 -7.83 -6.28
CA TYR A 89 5.95 -6.62 -5.98
C TYR A 89 6.73 -5.75 -5.02
N LEU A 90 6.71 -4.44 -5.28
CA LEU A 90 7.18 -3.42 -4.37
C LEU A 90 5.98 -2.82 -3.65
N CYS A 91 5.83 -3.16 -2.38
CA CYS A 91 4.81 -2.59 -1.51
C CYS A 91 5.28 -1.22 -1.01
N ILE A 92 4.44 -0.20 -1.18
CA ILE A 92 4.75 1.16 -0.78
C ILE A 92 3.71 1.62 0.23
N CYS A 93 4.19 1.98 1.40
CA CYS A 93 3.44 2.73 2.40
C CYS A 93 4.06 4.12 2.58
N VAL A 94 3.25 5.09 2.96
CA VAL A 94 3.70 6.44 3.33
C VAL A 94 3.55 6.63 4.83
N ARG A 95 4.54 7.28 5.44
CA ARG A 95 4.47 7.74 6.82
C ARG A 95 4.55 9.27 6.84
N TYR A 96 3.51 9.93 7.34
CA TYR A 96 3.41 11.38 7.29
C TYR A 96 2.60 11.94 8.47
N PHE A 97 2.72 13.23 8.71
CA PHE A 97 1.89 13.92 9.71
C PHE A 97 0.62 14.46 9.04
N SER A 98 -0.53 13.91 9.42
CA SER A 98 -1.83 14.34 8.91
C SER A 98 -2.29 15.58 9.67
N LYS A 99 -2.47 16.69 8.95
CA LYS A 99 -3.00 17.93 9.54
C LYS A 99 -4.47 17.79 9.95
N LYS A 100 -5.22 16.94 9.25
CA LYS A 100 -6.63 16.67 9.55
C LYS A 100 -6.81 15.95 10.89
N THR A 101 -5.97 14.95 11.16
CA THR A 101 -6.08 14.13 12.38
C THR A 101 -5.11 14.54 13.49
N GLN A 102 -4.18 15.45 13.20
CA GLN A 102 -3.11 15.90 14.10
C GLN A 102 -2.24 14.74 14.63
N LYS A 103 -2.01 13.73 13.79
CA LYS A 103 -1.29 12.50 14.14
C LYS A 103 -0.35 12.07 13.02
N ILE A 104 0.69 11.32 13.39
CA ILE A 104 1.50 10.59 12.43
C ILE A 104 0.71 9.36 12.00
N LEU A 105 0.48 9.23 10.69
CA LEU A 105 -0.21 8.09 10.10
C LEU A 105 0.76 7.30 9.23
N VAL A 106 0.48 5.99 9.13
CA VAL A 106 1.09 5.11 8.14
C VAL A 106 -0.03 4.58 7.27
N CYS A 107 0.04 4.85 5.98
CA CYS A 107 -1.01 4.48 5.04
C CYS A 107 -0.41 3.73 3.85
N PHE A 108 -1.12 2.71 3.40
CA PHE A 108 -0.77 2.02 2.15
C PHE A 108 -1.00 2.97 0.97
N LEU A 109 0.00 3.07 0.09
CA LEU A 109 -0.06 3.91 -1.10
C LEU A 109 -0.31 3.08 -2.36
N GLY A 110 0.35 1.93 -2.47
CA GLY A 110 0.16 1.04 -3.61
C GLY A 110 1.16 -0.10 -3.69
N LEU A 111 0.92 -0.95 -4.69
CA LEU A 111 1.81 -2.04 -5.10
C LEU A 111 2.27 -1.76 -6.51
N ILE A 112 3.58 -1.89 -6.74
CA ILE A 112 4.17 -1.82 -8.07
C ILE A 112 4.63 -3.21 -8.45
N GLU A 113 4.20 -3.68 -9.62
CA GLU A 113 4.71 -4.92 -10.20
C GLU A 113 6.09 -4.69 -10.83
N ILE A 114 7.02 -5.60 -10.55
CA ILE A 114 8.42 -5.47 -10.94
C ILE A 114 8.90 -6.77 -11.58
N GLU A 115 9.29 -6.68 -12.85
CA GLU A 115 9.87 -7.82 -13.59
C GLU A 115 11.34 -8.06 -13.20
N ARG A 116 12.09 -6.99 -12.89
CA ARG A 116 13.51 -7.06 -12.55
C ARG A 116 13.84 -6.16 -11.36
N ALA A 117 14.42 -6.74 -10.31
CA ALA A 117 14.75 -6.04 -9.06
C ALA A 117 16.07 -5.22 -9.14
N SER A 118 16.42 -4.68 -10.31
CA SER A 118 17.59 -3.81 -10.45
C SER A 118 17.29 -2.41 -9.90
N ALA A 119 18.28 -1.76 -9.29
CA ALA A 119 18.12 -0.43 -8.69
C ALA A 119 17.52 0.61 -9.67
N GLU A 120 17.91 0.57 -10.94
CA GLU A 120 17.37 1.45 -12.00
C GLU A 120 15.90 1.19 -12.28
N CYS A 121 15.50 -0.08 -12.39
CA CYS A 121 14.11 -0.45 -12.65
C CYS A 121 13.22 -0.05 -11.47
N LEU A 122 13.67 -0.33 -10.24
CA LEU A 122 12.98 0.06 -9.01
C LEU A 122 12.77 1.58 -8.97
N TYR A 123 13.83 2.36 -9.21
CA TYR A 123 13.78 3.81 -9.18
C TYR A 123 12.86 4.38 -10.26
N THR A 124 12.99 3.90 -11.51
CA THR A 124 12.15 4.35 -12.62
C THR A 124 10.68 4.09 -12.33
N LYS A 125 10.34 2.86 -11.91
CA LYS A 125 8.95 2.49 -11.61
C LYS A 125 8.39 3.25 -10.42
N LEU A 126 9.18 3.45 -9.37
CA LEU A 126 8.77 4.26 -8.22
C LEU A 126 8.52 5.72 -8.62
N LYS A 127 9.43 6.32 -9.39
CA LYS A 127 9.31 7.70 -9.87
C LYS A 127 8.07 7.87 -10.75
N GLU A 128 7.85 6.95 -11.68
CA GLU A 128 6.69 6.94 -12.57
C GLU A 128 5.39 6.81 -11.76
N PHE A 129 5.34 5.88 -10.80
CA PHE A 129 4.21 5.69 -9.90
C PHE A 129 3.88 6.95 -9.08
N LEU A 130 4.89 7.56 -8.43
CA LEU A 130 4.70 8.77 -7.63
C LEU A 130 4.29 9.97 -8.48
N THR A 131 4.87 10.11 -9.68
CA THR A 131 4.52 11.18 -10.63
C THR A 131 3.07 11.06 -11.10
N ASN A 132 2.61 9.83 -11.39
CA ASN A 132 1.21 9.57 -11.76
C ASN A 132 0.21 9.91 -10.63
N LEU A 133 0.66 9.86 -9.38
CA LEU A 133 -0.12 10.27 -8.20
C LEU A 133 0.03 11.77 -7.88
N GLY A 134 0.82 12.52 -8.65
CA GLY A 134 1.10 13.94 -8.40
C GLY A 134 1.99 14.20 -7.16
N LEU A 135 2.76 13.20 -6.74
CA LEU A 135 3.66 13.30 -5.59
C LEU A 135 5.09 13.62 -6.04
N HIS A 136 5.63 14.75 -5.56
CA HIS A 136 6.98 15.17 -5.89
C HIS A 136 8.04 14.49 -5.01
N LEU A 137 9.15 14.05 -5.62
CA LEU A 137 10.26 13.37 -4.93
C LEU A 137 10.95 14.26 -3.88
N ILE A 138 10.93 15.59 -4.07
CA ILE A 138 11.50 16.56 -3.13
C ILE A 138 10.83 16.54 -1.75
N ASN A 139 9.57 16.07 -1.69
CA ASN A 139 8.82 15.97 -0.44
C ASN A 139 9.15 14.70 0.35
N ILE A 140 9.96 13.79 -0.22
CA ILE A 140 10.37 12.57 0.46
C ILE A 140 11.51 12.89 1.43
N ILE A 141 11.25 12.81 2.74
CA ILE A 141 12.27 13.09 3.76
C ILE A 141 13.02 11.84 4.20
N GLY A 142 12.49 10.65 3.91
CA GLY A 142 13.16 9.41 4.25
C GLY A 142 12.58 8.18 3.56
N ILE A 143 13.39 7.12 3.52
CA ILE A 143 13.03 5.81 3.01
C ILE A 143 13.36 4.75 4.07
N GLY A 144 12.35 3.97 4.44
CA GLY A 144 12.44 2.80 5.30
C GLY A 144 12.35 1.54 4.46
N THR A 145 13.35 0.67 4.51
CA THR A 145 13.38 -0.55 3.68
C THR A 145 14.18 -1.66 4.35
N ASP A 146 13.98 -2.91 3.90
CA ASP A 146 14.88 -4.00 4.24
C ASP A 146 16.31 -3.71 3.74
N GLY A 147 17.29 -4.39 4.31
CA GLY A 147 18.70 -4.13 4.04
C GLY A 147 19.18 -4.60 2.67
N ALA A 148 18.29 -4.94 1.74
CA ALA A 148 18.65 -5.55 0.47
C ALA A 148 19.55 -4.62 -0.37
N ASN A 149 20.55 -5.20 -1.05
CA ASN A 149 21.58 -4.44 -1.75
C ASN A 149 21.03 -3.56 -2.89
N ASN A 150 19.97 -4.00 -3.57
CA ASN A 150 19.27 -3.23 -4.60
C ASN A 150 18.54 -2.00 -4.04
N LEU A 151 18.17 -2.00 -2.74
CA LEU A 151 17.45 -0.92 -2.07
C LEU A 151 18.37 0.00 -1.26
N CYS A 152 19.33 -0.60 -0.54
CA CYS A 152 20.23 0.06 0.43
C CYS A 152 21.71 0.12 0.01
N GLY A 153 22.10 -0.48 -1.12
CA GLY A 153 23.50 -0.61 -1.54
C GLY A 153 24.22 0.74 -1.70
N GLN A 154 25.53 0.73 -1.41
CA GLN A 154 26.33 1.96 -1.35
C GLN A 154 26.65 2.59 -2.72
N ARG A 155 26.59 1.81 -3.81
CA ARG A 155 27.05 2.25 -5.15
C ARG A 155 25.93 2.34 -6.18
N ASN A 156 24.96 1.43 -6.15
CA ASN A 156 23.86 1.38 -7.11
C ASN A 156 22.63 0.80 -6.44
N SER A 157 21.84 1.67 -5.82
CA SER A 157 20.61 1.30 -5.10
C SER A 157 19.52 2.33 -5.30
N LEU A 158 18.29 1.93 -5.01
CA LEU A 158 17.13 2.83 -5.03
C LEU A 158 17.39 4.08 -4.18
N TYR A 159 17.96 3.92 -2.99
CA TYR A 159 18.28 5.06 -2.12
C TYR A 159 19.29 6.03 -2.75
N ILE A 160 20.38 5.53 -3.36
CA ILE A 160 21.39 6.39 -3.98
C ILE A 160 20.76 7.21 -5.11
N LYS A 161 19.91 6.59 -5.95
CA LYS A 161 19.21 7.27 -7.04
C LYS A 161 18.20 8.31 -6.55
N LEU A 162 17.44 8.00 -5.50
CA LEU A 162 16.57 8.99 -4.86
C LEU A 162 17.34 10.15 -4.25
N LYS A 163 18.56 9.90 -3.75
CA LYS A 163 19.42 10.92 -3.17
C LYS A 163 20.00 11.89 -4.21
N GLU A 164 20.18 11.44 -5.46
CA GLU A 164 20.57 12.31 -6.58
C GLU A 164 19.49 13.37 -6.87
N ASP A 165 18.21 12.99 -6.81
CA ASP A 165 17.08 13.91 -6.99
C ASP A 165 16.76 14.72 -5.71
N ASN A 166 16.99 14.14 -4.54
CA ASN A 166 16.70 14.75 -3.24
C ASN A 166 17.82 14.45 -2.22
N PRO A 167 18.82 15.35 -2.11
CA PRO A 167 19.99 15.14 -1.25
C PRO A 167 19.68 14.96 0.24
N ASN A 168 18.52 15.44 0.70
CA ASN A 168 18.14 15.45 2.11
C ASN A 168 17.50 14.14 2.59
N ILE A 169 17.21 13.21 1.67
CA ILE A 169 16.54 11.95 2.00
C ILE A 169 17.39 11.10 2.96
N GLN A 170 16.75 10.60 4.02
CA GLN A 170 17.39 9.74 5.02
C GLN A 170 17.05 8.26 4.77
N LEU A 171 18.05 7.39 4.88
CA LEU A 171 17.84 5.94 4.82
C LEU A 171 17.67 5.37 6.23
N ILE A 172 16.58 4.63 6.44
CA ILE A 172 16.28 3.90 7.67
C ILE A 172 16.22 2.41 7.33
N ARG A 173 17.15 1.63 7.86
CA ARG A 173 17.16 0.18 7.62
C ARG A 173 16.21 -0.54 8.58
N CYS A 174 15.59 -1.61 8.11
CA CYS A 174 14.72 -2.45 8.93
C CYS A 174 15.50 -3.11 10.08
N ILE A 175 15.13 -2.75 11.32
CA ILE A 175 15.72 -3.32 12.54
C ILE A 175 15.39 -4.80 12.66
N CYS A 176 14.16 -5.21 12.34
CA CYS A 176 13.73 -6.61 12.39
C CYS A 176 14.58 -7.49 11.46
N HIS A 177 14.80 -7.05 10.22
CA HIS A 177 15.64 -7.76 9.26
C HIS A 177 17.10 -7.81 9.74
N SER A 178 17.61 -6.71 10.30
CA SER A 178 18.96 -6.65 10.86
C SER A 178 19.15 -7.64 12.02
N LEU A 179 18.17 -7.73 12.93
CA LEU A 179 18.16 -8.65 14.06
C LEU A 179 18.06 -10.11 13.59
N ASN A 180 17.18 -10.39 12.62
CA ASN A 180 17.05 -11.70 12.00
C ASN A 180 18.38 -12.15 11.40
N ASN A 181 19.04 -11.30 10.60
CA ASN A 181 20.31 -11.65 9.97
C ASN A 181 21.41 -11.92 11.00
N ALA A 182 21.48 -11.13 12.08
CA ALA A 182 22.43 -11.37 13.16
C ALA A 182 22.15 -12.71 13.87
N SER A 183 20.88 -13.02 14.14
CA SER A 183 20.47 -14.25 14.82
C SER A 183 20.71 -15.48 13.95
N SER A 184 20.30 -15.46 12.69
CA SER A 184 20.52 -16.55 11.73
C SER A 184 22.01 -16.85 11.55
N LYS A 185 22.84 -15.80 11.42
CA LYS A 185 24.28 -16.00 11.29
C LYS A 185 24.92 -16.58 12.54
N THR A 186 24.41 -16.21 13.71
CA THR A 186 24.87 -16.79 14.99
C THR A 186 24.47 -18.26 15.08
N ALA A 187 23.25 -18.62 14.69
CA ALA A 187 22.77 -20.01 14.73
C ALA A 187 23.58 -20.96 13.83
N GLU A 188 24.10 -20.49 12.68
CA GLU A 188 25.02 -21.26 11.83
C GLU A 188 26.37 -21.56 12.49
N LEU A 189 26.75 -20.79 13.51
CA LEU A 189 28.04 -20.88 14.20
C LEU A 189 27.92 -21.54 15.58
N LEU A 190 26.71 -21.73 16.10
CA LEU A 190 26.48 -22.42 17.35
C LEU A 190 26.64 -23.94 17.13
N PRO A 191 27.35 -24.65 18.04
CA PRO A 191 27.61 -26.09 17.93
C PRO A 191 26.36 -26.96 18.06
#